data_AF-A0AAU9S2J3-F1
#
_entry.id   AF-A0AAU9S2J3-F1
#
_cell.length_a   1.000
_cell.length_b   1.000
_cell.length_c   1.000
_cell.angle_alpha   90.00
_cell.angle_beta   90.00
_cell.angle_gamma   90.00
#
_symmetry.space_group_name_H-M   'P 1'
#
loop_
_entity.id
_entity.type
_entity.pdbx_description
1 polymer ?
#
loop_
_entity_poly.entity_id
_entity_poly.type
_entity_poly.pdbx_seq_one_letter_code
_entity_poly.pdbx_strand_id
1 'polypeptide(L)'
;MHNVSQIVGSRLYATVDLDKARVGRTRIVTRNISNPHWNEHFRIYCAHKISEIIFTVKDDNTLGATLIGRAHLPVKEIINGKRWIHG
;
A
#
# COMPACT_ATOMS: atom_id res chain seq x y z
N MET A 1 -20.89 -15.75 11.76
CA MET A 1 -20.91 -14.77 10.66
C MET A 1 -19.69 -15.04 9.79
N HIS A 2 -19.84 -15.79 8.70
CA HIS A 2 -18.74 -16.13 7.80
C HIS A 2 -18.52 -14.97 6.82
N ASN A 3 -17.34 -14.37 6.88
CA ASN A 3 -16.96 -13.24 6.04
C ASN A 3 -16.84 -13.73 4.58
N VAL A 4 -17.60 -13.11 3.69
CA VAL A 4 -17.83 -13.49 2.29
C VAL A 4 -16.58 -13.20 1.42
N SER A 5 -15.37 -13.17 1.99
CA SER A 5 -14.11 -12.88 1.29
C SER A 5 -13.10 -14.03 1.32
N GLN A 6 -13.47 -15.20 1.86
CA GLN A 6 -12.84 -16.48 1.49
C GLN A 6 -13.27 -16.94 0.08
N ILE A 7 -13.64 -16.00 -0.80
CA ILE A 7 -14.09 -16.25 -2.17
C ILE A 7 -12.85 -16.19 -3.06
N VAL A 8 -12.45 -17.35 -3.56
CA VAL A 8 -11.78 -17.59 -4.85
C VAL A 8 -10.96 -16.40 -5.39
N GLY A 9 -9.63 -16.45 -5.21
CA GLY A 9 -8.68 -15.72 -6.06
C GLY A 9 -8.46 -14.23 -5.77
N SER A 10 -8.65 -13.77 -4.53
CA SER A 10 -8.27 -12.40 -4.15
C SER A 10 -6.74 -12.19 -4.30
N ARG A 11 -6.34 -11.05 -4.86
CA ARG A 11 -4.96 -10.76 -5.32
C ARG A 11 -4.54 -9.40 -4.78
N LEU A 12 -3.99 -9.38 -3.56
CA LEU A 12 -3.68 -8.14 -2.87
C LEU A 12 -2.35 -7.55 -3.28
N TYR A 13 -2.31 -6.23 -3.45
CA TYR A 13 -1.07 -5.47 -3.56
C TYR A 13 -1.23 -4.08 -2.96
N ALA A 14 -0.11 -3.44 -2.65
CA ALA A 14 -0.06 -2.07 -2.18
C ALA A 14 0.60 -1.17 -3.22
N THR A 15 0.17 0.08 -3.31
CA THR A 15 0.87 1.15 -4.03
C THR A 15 1.36 2.20 -3.05
N VAL A 16 2.46 2.85 -3.42
CA VAL A 16 3.02 4.01 -2.71
C VAL A 16 2.91 5.19 -3.67
N ASP A 17 2.19 6.22 -3.24
CA ASP A 17 2.00 7.46 -3.97
C ASP A 17 2.60 8.61 -3.13
N LEU A 18 3.29 9.55 -3.79
CA LEU A 18 3.69 10.83 -3.20
C LEU A 18 2.73 11.90 -3.71
N ASP A 19 1.88 12.43 -2.82
CA ASP A 19 0.70 13.20 -3.18
C ASP A 19 -0.12 12.52 -4.31
N LYS A 20 -0.04 13.00 -5.56
CA LYS A 20 -0.77 12.46 -6.71
C LYS A 20 0.08 11.56 -7.63
N ALA A 21 1.38 11.41 -7.34
CA ALA A 21 2.31 10.68 -8.20
C ALA A 21 2.60 9.28 -7.65
N ARG A 22 2.27 8.23 -8.43
CA ARG A 22 2.62 6.86 -8.06
C ARG A 22 4.10 6.60 -8.26
N VAL A 23 4.75 6.09 -7.23
CA VAL A 23 6.21 5.86 -7.20
C VAL A 23 6.59 4.41 -6.95
N GLY A 24 5.65 3.59 -6.48
CA GLY A 24 5.92 2.18 -6.22
C GLY A 24 4.65 1.34 -6.18
N ARG A 25 4.84 0.04 -6.41
CA ARG A 25 3.83 -1.01 -6.26
C ARG A 25 4.52 -2.26 -5.74
N THR A 26 3.90 -2.95 -4.79
CA THR A 26 4.37 -4.26 -4.31
C THR A 26 3.97 -5.38 -5.26
N ARG A 27 4.59 -6.55 -5.10
CA ARG A 27 4.14 -7.80 -5.69
C ARG A 27 2.73 -8.14 -5.21
N ILE A 28 2.05 -8.92 -6.04
CA ILE A 28 0.74 -9.46 -5.69
C ILE A 28 0.92 -10.62 -4.73
N VAL A 29 0.15 -10.60 -3.64
CA VAL A 29 0.04 -11.67 -2.66
C VAL A 29 -1.34 -12.31 -2.80
N THR A 30 -1.37 -13.65 -2.89
CA THR A 30 -2.60 -14.44 -3.08
C THR A 30 -2.87 -15.40 -1.91
N ARG A 31 -1.99 -15.40 -0.91
CA ARG A 31 -2.05 -16.25 0.30
C ARG A 31 -2.10 -15.36 1.54
N ASN A 32 -2.65 -15.87 2.63
CA ASN A 32 -2.71 -15.15 3.92
C ASN A 32 -3.34 -13.74 3.79
N ILE A 33 -4.44 -13.63 3.03
CA ILE A 33 -5.07 -12.36 2.67
C ILE A 33 -5.62 -11.58 3.87
N SER A 34 -5.93 -12.26 4.98
CA SER A 34 -6.31 -11.62 6.24
C SER A 34 -5.15 -10.89 6.93
N ASN A 35 -3.91 -11.22 6.59
CA ASN A 35 -2.71 -10.59 7.13
C ASN A 35 -1.58 -10.67 6.08
N PRO A 36 -1.65 -9.89 5.00
CA PRO A 36 -0.69 -9.99 3.90
C PRO A 36 0.67 -9.43 4.30
N HIS A 37 1.73 -10.17 3.98
CA HIS A 37 3.12 -9.75 4.20
C HIS A 37 3.80 -9.56 2.84
N TRP A 38 4.12 -8.32 2.48
CA TRP A 38 4.87 -8.03 1.25
C TRP A 38 6.38 -8.11 1.45
N ASN A 39 6.88 -7.65 2.60
CA ASN A 39 8.33 -7.59 2.90
C ASN A 39 9.15 -6.93 1.77
N GLU A 40 8.63 -5.85 1.20
CA GLU A 40 9.25 -5.12 0.09
C GLU A 40 9.78 -3.76 0.53
N HIS A 41 10.95 -3.42 0.00
CA HIS A 41 11.64 -2.16 0.27
C HIS A 41 11.76 -1.34 -1.01
N PHE A 42 11.37 -0.07 -0.92
CA PHE A 42 11.49 0.88 -2.02
C PHE A 42 12.52 1.96 -1.69
N ARG A 43 13.37 2.29 -2.67
CA ARG A 43 14.18 3.51 -2.66
C ARG A 43 13.59 4.46 -3.69
N ILE A 44 12.88 5.46 -3.20
CA ILE A 44 12.15 6.41 -4.04
C ILE A 44 12.90 7.74 -4.02
N TYR A 45 13.36 8.18 -5.18
CA TYR A 45 13.96 9.50 -5.35
C TYR A 45 12.85 10.52 -5.59
N CYS A 46 12.78 11.53 -4.74
CA CYS A 46 11.83 12.62 -4.89
C CYS A 46 12.58 13.91 -5.25
N ALA A 47 12.21 14.53 -6.37
CA ALA A 47 12.81 15.77 -6.87
C ALA A 47 11.89 17.00 -6.70
N HIS A 48 10.77 16.85 -5.99
CA HIS A 48 9.80 17.92 -5.76
C HIS A 48 9.31 17.92 -4.32
N LYS A 49 8.74 19.05 -3.88
CA LYS A 49 8.10 19.13 -2.56
C LYS A 49 6.82 18.32 -2.57
N ILE A 50 6.67 17.50 -1.54
CA ILE A 50 5.49 16.65 -1.33
C ILE A 50 4.94 16.88 0.08
N SER A 51 3.63 16.74 0.23
CA SER A 51 2.97 16.94 1.52
C SER A 51 2.72 15.62 2.26
N GLU A 52 2.46 14.55 1.51
CA GLU A 52 1.99 13.29 2.05
C GLU A 52 2.51 12.08 1.26
N ILE A 53 2.78 10.99 1.98
CA ILE A 53 2.98 9.66 1.42
C ILE A 53 1.70 8.87 1.64
N ILE A 54 1.15 8.32 0.56
CA ILE A 54 -0.12 7.60 0.57
C ILE A 54 0.13 6.15 0.20
N PHE A 55 -0.20 5.25 1.12
CA PHE A 55 -0.20 3.82 0.88
C PHE A 55 -1.61 3.38 0.54
N THR A 56 -1.80 2.71 -0.59
CA THR A 56 -3.12 2.21 -1.01
C THR A 56 -3.09 0.70 -1.17
N VAL A 57 -3.94 -0.02 -0.44
CA VAL A 57 -4.12 -1.47 -0.61
C VAL A 57 -5.27 -1.72 -1.57
N LYS A 58 -5.05 -2.62 -2.53
CA LYS A 58 -6.01 -2.99 -3.57
C LYS A 58 -6.14 -4.50 -3.69
N ASP A 59 -7.33 -4.96 -4.05
CA ASP A 59 -7.59 -6.32 -4.50
C ASP A 59 -7.76 -6.34 -6.02
N ASP A 60 -6.82 -6.98 -6.71
CA ASP A 60 -6.80 -7.15 -8.16
C ASP A 60 -7.70 -8.33 -8.55
N ASN A 61 -9.01 -8.25 -8.39
CA ASN A 61 -9.87 -9.37 -8.81
C ASN A 61 -9.99 -9.43 -10.36
N THR A 62 -10.66 -10.45 -10.89
CA THR A 62 -10.80 -10.65 -12.35
C THR A 62 -11.61 -9.55 -13.05
N LEU A 63 -12.43 -8.79 -12.31
CA LEU A 63 -13.23 -7.69 -12.82
C LEU A 63 -12.47 -6.35 -12.78
N GLY A 64 -11.39 -6.27 -12.00
CA GLY A 64 -10.53 -5.10 -11.89
C GLY A 64 -10.01 -4.87 -10.48
N ALA A 65 -9.21 -3.82 -10.31
CA ALA A 65 -8.64 -3.48 -9.02
C ALA A 65 -9.64 -2.73 -8.12
N THR A 66 -10.12 -3.38 -7.07
CA THR A 66 -10.96 -2.80 -6.02
C THR A 66 -10.08 -2.15 -4.94
N LEU A 67 -10.40 -0.91 -4.55
CA LEU A 67 -9.76 -0.23 -3.43
C LEU A 67 -10.18 -0.88 -2.11
N ILE A 68 -9.21 -1.32 -1.30
CA ILE A 68 -9.46 -1.84 0.05
C ILE A 68 -9.32 -0.74 1.09
N GLY A 69 -8.26 0.07 1.00
CA GLY A 69 -8.03 1.15 1.96
C GLY A 69 -6.83 2.02 1.62
N ARG A 70 -6.73 3.15 2.31
CA ARG A 70 -5.60 4.08 2.23
C ARG A 70 -5.07 4.41 3.61
N ALA A 71 -3.75 4.45 3.73
CA ALA A 71 -3.04 5.01 4.87
C ALA A 71 -2.25 6.24 4.43
N HIS A 72 -2.28 7.25 5.27
CA HIS A 72 -1.79 8.59 4.98
C HIS A 72 -0.68 8.93 5.97
N LEU A 73 0.51 9.25 5.47
CA LEU A 73 1.68 9.60 6.26
C LEU A 73 2.19 11.00 5.87
N PRO A 74 1.92 12.03 6.70
CA PRO A 74 2.41 13.37 6.46
C PRO A 74 3.95 13.42 6.44
N VAL A 75 4.53 14.04 5.41
CA VAL A 75 6.00 14.08 5.23
C VAL A 75 6.70 14.79 6.40
N LYS A 76 6.03 15.77 7.01
CA LYS A 76 6.52 16.49 8.20
C LYS A 76 6.90 15.55 9.37
N GLU A 77 6.34 14.35 9.44
CA GLU A 77 6.61 13.38 10.51
C GLU A 77 7.92 12.61 10.31
N ILE A 78 8.41 12.55 9.06
CA ILE A 78 9.58 11.75 8.67
C ILE A 78 10.70 12.58 8.02
N ILE A 79 10.45 13.86 7.71
CA ILE A 79 11.40 14.74 7.01
C ILE A 79 12.75 14.90 7.74
N ASN A 80 12.78 14.72 9.06
CA ASN A 80 14.00 14.77 9.87
C ASN A 80 14.75 13.41 9.90
N GLY A 81 14.52 12.52 8.94
CA GLY A 81 15.13 11.19 8.90
C GLY A 81 14.60 10.23 9.97
N LYS A 82 13.46 10.55 10.61
CA LYS A 82 12.82 9.66 11.58
C LYS A 82 12.21 8.46 10.86
N ARG A 83 12.54 7.27 11.34
CA ARG A 83 11.91 6.03 10.88
C ARG A 83 10.54 5.91 11.52
N TRP A 84 9.49 5.93 10.70
CA TRP A 84 8.14 5.62 11.16
C TRP A 84 8.02 4.09 11.32
N ILE A 85 7.77 3.64 12.54
CA ILE A 85 7.42 2.26 12.86
C ILE A 85 6.05 2.28 13.53
N HIS A 86 5.08 1.55 12.97
CA HIS A 86 3.83 1.25 13.66
C HIS A 86 3.87 -0.24 13.99
N GLY A 87 3.74 -0.56 15.27
CA GLY A 87 3.70 -1.93 15.80
C GLY A 87 2.29 -2.50 15.80
#